data_AF-A0A7J3WHC8-F1
#
_entry.id   AF-A0A7J3WHC8-F1
#
_cell.length_a   1.000
_cell.length_b   1.000
_cell.length_c   1.000
_cell.angle_alpha   90.00
_cell.angle_beta   90.00
_cell.angle_gamma   90.00
#
_symmetry.space_group_name_H-M   'P 1'
#
loop_
_entity.id
_entity.type
_entity.pdbx_description
1 polymer ?
#
loop_
_entity_poly.entity_id
_entity_poly.type
_entity_poly.pdbx_seq_one_letter_code
_entity_poly.pdbx_strand_id
1 'polypeptide(L)'
;MQETGQGESYEIEVEVQLTPAARVRVRSVVGASKLREAIEAAQKLVSELLPTSHPIMEDAARRFPQDLLAHLGSLKYRDLALLLTYFEGPLTREQINQRSRELGKEVSKDWLDTEFFRRPYKDYFVAEADASGAKVYRLSEKGKMQAEEILRRLR
;
A
#
# COMPACT_ATOMS: atom_id res chain seq x y z
N MET A 1 -39.82 -37.29 20.29
CA MET A 1 -39.38 -36.57 19.07
C MET A 1 -39.05 -35.15 19.49
N GLN A 2 -37.77 -34.85 19.64
CA GLN A 2 -37.29 -33.48 19.82
C GLN A 2 -36.10 -33.34 18.87
N GLU A 3 -36.35 -32.73 17.71
CA GLU A 3 -35.29 -32.24 16.83
C GLU A 3 -34.79 -30.94 17.46
N THR A 4 -33.73 -31.03 18.25
CA THR A 4 -32.95 -29.87 18.68
C THR A 4 -32.22 -29.33 17.46
N GLY A 5 -32.74 -28.23 16.91
CA GLY A 5 -32.07 -27.46 15.87
C GLY A 5 -30.68 -27.06 16.34
N GLN A 6 -29.66 -27.77 15.84
CA GLN A 6 -28.29 -27.31 15.87
C GLN A 6 -28.22 -26.07 14.99
N GLY A 7 -28.45 -24.91 15.59
CA GLY A 7 -28.20 -23.64 14.93
C GLY A 7 -26.74 -23.63 14.49
N GLU A 8 -26.50 -23.44 13.20
CA GLU A 8 -25.15 -23.37 12.65
C GLU A 8 -24.34 -22.31 13.43
N SER A 9 -23.16 -22.71 13.91
CA SER A 9 -22.23 -21.81 14.61
C SER A 9 -20.95 -21.70 13.80
N TYR A 10 -20.43 -20.48 13.69
CA TYR A 10 -19.25 -20.15 12.90
C TYR A 10 -18.13 -19.68 13.83
N GLU A 11 -16.91 -20.12 13.55
CA GLU A 11 -15.72 -19.54 14.14
C GLU A 11 -15.28 -18.34 13.30
N ILE A 12 -15.09 -17.20 13.95
CA ILE A 12 -14.50 -16.00 13.34
C ILE A 12 -13.12 -15.80 13.94
N GLU A 13 -12.13 -15.69 13.06
CA GLU A 13 -10.77 -15.31 13.42
C GLU A 13 -10.44 -13.95 12.78
N VAL A 14 -9.95 -13.02 13.59
CA VAL A 14 -9.42 -11.73 13.16
C VAL A 14 -7.95 -11.67 13.54
N GLU A 15 -7.07 -11.52 12.56
CA GLU A 15 -5.65 -11.34 12.77
C GLU A 15 -5.23 -9.95 12.29
N VAL A 16 -4.53 -9.21 13.15
CA VAL A 16 -3.98 -7.89 12.85
C VAL A 16 -2.49 -7.90 13.14
N GLN A 17 -1.69 -7.57 12.13
CA GLN A 17 -0.26 -7.34 12.30
C GLN A 17 -0.04 -5.91 12.79
N LEU A 18 0.45 -5.75 14.03
CA LEU A 18 0.72 -4.42 14.62
C LEU A 18 2.12 -3.92 14.26
N THR A 19 3.11 -4.81 14.22
CA THR A 19 4.50 -4.54 13.80
C THR A 19 5.08 -5.80 13.15
N PRO A 20 6.24 -5.78 12.46
CA PRO A 20 6.85 -7.01 11.91
C PRO A 20 7.09 -8.13 12.94
N ALA A 21 7.14 -7.79 14.24
CA ALA A 21 7.36 -8.74 15.33
C ALA A 21 6.12 -9.00 16.20
N ALA A 22 5.00 -8.30 15.99
CA ALA A 22 3.82 -8.41 16.84
C ALA A 22 2.53 -8.55 16.03
N ARG A 23 1.75 -9.58 16.37
CA ARG A 23 0.41 -9.83 15.84
C ARG A 23 -0.60 -10.00 16.97
N VAL A 24 -1.81 -9.52 16.75
CA VAL A 24 -2.96 -9.75 17.62
C VAL A 24 -3.93 -10.64 16.89
N ARG A 25 -4.34 -11.73 17.53
CA ARG A 25 -5.34 -12.66 17.00
C ARG A 25 -6.50 -12.75 17.98
N VAL A 26 -7.70 -12.47 17.49
CA VAL A 26 -8.95 -12.60 18.25
C VAL A 26 -9.78 -13.69 17.59
N ARG A 27 -10.24 -14.65 18.40
CA ARG A 27 -11.10 -15.75 17.95
C ARG A 27 -12.37 -15.76 18.77
N SER A 28 -13.50 -15.97 18.10
CA SER A 28 -14.78 -16.14 18.76
C SER A 28 -15.69 -17.07 17.97
N VAL A 29 -16.55 -17.80 18.69
CA VAL A 29 -17.59 -18.64 18.09
C VAL A 29 -18.91 -17.87 18.17
N VAL A 30 -19.55 -17.67 17.03
CA VAL A 30 -20.82 -16.96 16.92
C VAL A 30 -21.89 -17.83 16.30
N GLY A 31 -23.13 -17.70 16.76
CA GLY A 31 -24.26 -18.34 16.08
C GLY A 31 -24.54 -17.66 14.73
N ALA A 32 -25.11 -18.41 13.78
CA ALA A 32 -25.45 -17.94 12.42
C ALA A 32 -26.20 -16.60 12.41
N SER A 33 -27.14 -16.41 13.35
CA SER A 33 -27.94 -15.19 13.47
C SER A 33 -27.13 -13.93 13.80
N LYS A 34 -25.92 -14.07 14.35
CA LYS A 34 -25.04 -12.95 14.74
C LYS A 34 -23.77 -12.84 13.90
N LEU A 35 -23.62 -13.68 12.87
CA LEU A 35 -22.41 -13.71 12.03
C LEU A 35 -22.15 -12.36 11.34
N ARG A 36 -23.19 -11.73 10.78
CA ARG A 36 -23.07 -10.42 10.11
C ARG A 36 -22.60 -9.33 11.07
N GLU A 37 -23.24 -9.21 12.24
CA GLU A 37 -22.89 -8.23 13.26
C GLU A 37 -21.45 -8.43 13.75
N ALA A 38 -21.03 -9.69 13.93
CA ALA A 38 -19.68 -10.02 14.35
C ALA A 38 -18.62 -9.68 13.30
N ILE A 39 -18.92 -9.86 12.01
CA ILE A 39 -18.05 -9.43 10.90
C ILE A 39 -17.92 -7.90 10.86
N GLU A 40 -19.03 -7.18 10.98
CA GLU A 40 -19.02 -5.70 10.98
C GLU A 40 -18.24 -5.14 12.18
N ALA A 41 -18.40 -5.73 13.37
CA ALA A 41 -17.64 -5.37 14.57
C ALA A 41 -16.15 -5.65 14.39
N ALA A 42 -15.78 -6.79 13.79
CA ALA A 42 -14.39 -7.12 13.46
C ALA A 42 -13.77 -6.09 12.51
N GLN A 43 -14.47 -5.73 11.43
CA GLN A 43 -13.99 -4.72 10.46
C GLN A 43 -13.76 -3.36 11.11
N LYS A 44 -14.69 -2.93 11.97
CA LYS A 44 -14.56 -1.67 12.71
C LYS A 44 -13.36 -1.69 13.65
N LEU A 45 -13.17 -2.79 14.39
CA LEU A 45 -12.07 -2.94 15.33
C LEU A 45 -10.70 -2.95 14.63
N VAL A 46 -10.57 -3.61 13.49
CA VAL A 46 -9.35 -3.54 12.65
C VAL A 46 -9.10 -2.11 12.18
N SER A 47 -10.15 -1.39 11.77
CA SER A 47 -10.05 -0.01 11.28
C SER A 47 -9.65 1.00 12.37
N GLU A 48 -10.04 0.75 13.64
CA GLU A 48 -9.70 1.61 14.78
C GLU A 48 -8.30 1.34 15.36
N LEU A 49 -7.84 0.09 15.31
CA LEU A 49 -6.54 -0.32 15.84
C LEU A 49 -5.37 -0.05 14.89
N LEU A 50 -5.64 0.09 13.59
CA LEU A 50 -4.68 0.62 12.66
C LEU A 50 -4.61 2.14 12.89
N PRO A 51 -3.44 2.72 13.28
CA PRO A 51 -3.31 4.17 13.31
C PRO A 51 -3.72 4.70 11.94
N THR A 52 -4.37 5.87 11.90
CA THR A 52 -4.69 6.64 10.69
C THR A 52 -3.42 7.05 9.93
N SER A 53 -2.71 6.06 9.44
CA SER A 53 -1.75 6.07 8.37
C SER A 53 -2.51 5.39 7.26
N HIS A 54 -2.93 6.18 6.28
CA HIS A 54 -3.61 5.82 5.04
C HIS A 54 -3.72 4.31 4.76
N PRO A 55 -4.93 3.81 4.47
CA PRO A 55 -5.19 2.38 4.38
C PRO A 55 -4.18 1.71 3.46
N ILE A 56 -3.42 0.77 4.01
CA ILE A 56 -2.68 -0.21 3.23
C ILE A 56 -3.77 -1.10 2.62
N MET A 57 -4.31 -0.68 1.48
CA MET A 57 -5.14 -1.51 0.62
C MET A 57 -4.23 -2.58 0.02
N GLU A 58 -4.04 -3.66 0.77
CA GLU A 58 -3.65 -4.94 0.19
C GLU A 58 -4.83 -5.45 -0.66
N ASP A 59 -4.53 -5.74 -1.93
CA ASP A 59 -5.35 -6.39 -2.95
C ASP A 59 -6.45 -5.67 -3.74
N ALA A 60 -6.85 -4.45 -3.42
CA ALA A 60 -7.69 -3.65 -4.33
C ALA A 60 -6.85 -2.63 -5.13
N ALA A 61 -6.12 -3.12 -6.14
CA ALA A 61 -5.48 -2.33 -7.19
C ALA A 61 -4.60 -1.15 -6.70
N ARG A 62 -3.38 -1.48 -6.30
CA ARG A 62 -2.22 -0.56 -6.22
C ARG A 62 -1.98 0.14 -7.56
N ARG A 63 -2.81 1.13 -7.90
CA ARG A 63 -2.80 1.85 -9.17
C ARG A 63 -2.66 3.33 -8.90
N PHE A 64 -1.86 3.99 -9.74
CA PHE A 64 -1.75 5.44 -9.75
C PHE A 64 -3.14 6.11 -9.87
N PRO A 65 -3.47 7.07 -8.99
CA PRO A 65 -4.76 7.74 -8.99
C PRO A 65 -5.05 8.47 -10.31
N GLN A 66 -6.27 8.29 -10.84
CA GLN A 66 -6.65 8.81 -12.16
C GLN A 66 -6.78 10.34 -12.17
N ASP A 67 -7.15 10.95 -11.04
CA ASP A 67 -7.21 12.40 -10.83
C ASP A 67 -5.83 13.06 -11.03
N LEU A 68 -4.76 12.35 -10.71
CA LEU A 68 -3.39 12.87 -10.85
C LEU A 68 -2.87 12.82 -12.29
N LEU A 69 -3.56 12.13 -13.22
CA LEU A 69 -3.12 12.04 -14.62
C LEU A 69 -3.07 13.41 -15.30
N ALA A 70 -4.00 14.31 -14.96
CA ALA A 70 -4.04 15.67 -15.48
C ALA A 70 -2.76 16.48 -15.16
N HIS A 71 -2.04 16.08 -14.11
CA HIS A 71 -0.83 16.77 -13.65
C HIS A 71 0.47 16.12 -14.14
N LEU A 72 0.43 14.99 -14.86
CA LEU A 72 1.64 14.27 -15.26
C LEU A 72 2.62 15.16 -16.04
N GLY A 73 2.10 16.02 -16.92
CA GLY A 73 2.91 16.96 -17.71
C GLY A 73 3.82 17.84 -16.84
N SER A 74 3.35 18.27 -15.67
CA SER A 74 4.09 19.19 -14.78
C SER A 74 5.05 18.47 -13.81
N LEU A 75 4.89 17.16 -13.59
CA LEU A 75 5.72 16.41 -12.65
C LEU A 75 7.15 16.23 -13.14
N LYS A 76 8.14 16.44 -12.28
CA LYS A 76 9.52 16.02 -12.58
C LYS A 76 9.62 14.49 -12.49
N TYR A 77 10.61 13.89 -13.15
CA TYR A 77 10.85 12.44 -13.07
C TYR A 77 10.94 11.93 -11.64
N ARG A 78 11.62 12.67 -10.75
CA ARG A 78 11.65 12.40 -9.32
C ARG A 78 10.25 12.32 -8.71
N ASP A 79 9.42 13.33 -8.98
CA ASP A 79 8.09 13.45 -8.38
C ASP A 79 7.21 12.29 -8.87
N LEU A 80 7.30 11.95 -10.15
CA LEU A 80 6.60 10.81 -10.72
C LEU A 80 7.06 9.47 -10.12
N ALA A 81 8.37 9.26 -10.00
CA ALA A 81 8.91 8.05 -9.37
C ALA A 81 8.49 7.94 -7.89
N LEU A 82 8.50 9.05 -7.14
CA LEU A 82 8.02 9.09 -5.76
C LEU A 82 6.55 8.70 -5.65
N LEU A 83 5.69 9.30 -6.47
CA LEU A 83 4.25 9.03 -6.43
C LEU A 83 3.94 7.59 -6.88
N LEU A 84 4.63 7.09 -7.91
CA LEU A 84 4.51 5.69 -8.34
C LEU A 84 4.84 4.74 -7.20
N THR A 85 5.98 4.91 -6.52
CA THR A 85 6.35 4.05 -5.39
C THR A 85 5.43 4.27 -4.17
N TYR A 86 4.87 5.47 -3.99
CA TYR A 86 3.93 5.77 -2.91
C TYR A 86 2.62 4.98 -3.07
N PHE A 87 2.04 4.97 -4.26
CA PHE A 87 0.75 4.31 -4.52
C PHE A 87 0.88 2.83 -4.90
N GLU A 88 1.93 2.47 -5.64
CA GLU A 88 2.10 1.12 -6.18
C GLU A 88 3.00 0.23 -5.30
N GLY A 89 3.63 0.81 -4.27
CA GLY A 89 4.51 0.10 -3.34
C GLY A 89 5.94 -0.04 -3.87
N PRO A 90 6.71 -1.03 -3.37
CA PRO A 90 8.08 -1.26 -3.81
C PRO A 90 8.14 -1.60 -5.31
N LEU A 91 9.00 -0.92 -6.06
CA LEU A 91 9.14 -1.10 -7.51
C LEU A 91 10.61 -1.25 -7.92
N THR A 92 10.88 -2.02 -8.97
CA THR A 92 12.17 -2.02 -9.67
C THR A 92 12.31 -0.78 -10.58
N ARG A 93 13.51 -0.50 -11.08
CA ARG A 93 13.72 0.59 -12.06
C ARG A 93 12.93 0.33 -13.34
N GLU A 94 12.97 -0.90 -13.85
CA GLU A 94 12.20 -1.35 -15.00
C GLU A 94 10.70 -1.13 -14.77
N GLN A 95 10.18 -1.46 -13.58
CA GLN A 95 8.78 -1.21 -13.25
C GLN A 95 8.47 0.29 -13.22
N ILE A 96 9.31 1.13 -12.63
CA ILE A 96 9.11 2.59 -12.63
C ILE A 96 9.09 3.14 -14.08
N ASN A 97 10.06 2.73 -14.92
CA ASN A 97 10.12 3.12 -16.33
C ASN A 97 8.86 2.66 -17.09
N GLN A 98 8.48 1.40 -16.96
CA GLN A 98 7.33 0.83 -17.65
C GLN A 98 6.01 1.49 -17.22
N ARG A 99 5.77 1.60 -15.90
CA ARG A 99 4.55 2.19 -15.35
C ARG A 99 4.43 3.67 -15.69
N SER A 100 5.52 4.42 -15.58
CA SER A 100 5.53 5.84 -15.98
C SER A 100 5.22 6.04 -17.47
N ARG A 101 5.74 5.16 -18.35
CA ARG A 101 5.38 5.15 -19.78
C ARG A 101 3.89 4.84 -20.00
N GLU A 102 3.35 3.85 -19.30
CA GLU A 102 1.92 3.48 -19.38
C GLU A 102 0.98 4.61 -18.94
N LEU A 103 1.42 5.45 -18.00
CA LEU A 103 0.69 6.64 -17.59
C LEU A 103 0.80 7.81 -18.58
N GLY A 104 1.68 7.71 -19.59
CA GLY A 104 1.88 8.74 -20.62
C GLY A 104 3.08 9.67 -20.37
N LYS A 105 3.94 9.37 -19.39
CA LYS A 105 5.18 10.11 -19.14
C LYS A 105 6.30 9.21 -18.69
N GLU A 106 7.12 8.77 -19.64
CA GLU A 106 8.24 7.90 -19.35
C GLU A 106 9.33 8.59 -18.52
N VAL A 107 9.66 7.99 -17.38
CA VAL A 107 10.90 8.30 -16.64
C VAL A 107 12.06 7.61 -17.34
N SER A 108 13.03 8.38 -17.81
CA SER A 108 14.18 7.86 -18.56
C SER A 108 14.99 6.83 -17.75
N LYS A 109 15.41 5.75 -18.41
CA LYS A 109 16.31 4.73 -17.85
C LYS A 109 17.64 5.34 -17.40
N ASP A 110 18.21 6.23 -18.21
CA ASP A 110 19.46 6.92 -17.87
C ASP A 110 19.31 7.69 -16.56
N TRP A 111 18.16 8.34 -16.36
CA TRP A 111 17.87 9.06 -15.11
C TRP A 111 17.72 8.10 -13.92
N LEU A 112 17.08 6.94 -14.11
CA LEU A 112 16.94 5.89 -13.09
C LEU A 112 18.27 5.25 -12.68
N ASP A 113 19.22 5.16 -13.63
CA ASP A 113 20.53 4.58 -13.37
C ASP A 113 21.53 5.59 -12.80
N THR A 114 21.38 6.88 -13.10
CA THR A 114 22.33 7.93 -12.70
C THR A 114 21.80 8.84 -11.59
N GLU A 115 20.72 9.57 -11.86
CA GLU A 115 20.22 10.65 -11.01
C GLU A 115 19.40 10.15 -9.82
N PHE A 116 18.75 9.00 -9.94
CA PHE A 116 17.87 8.42 -8.92
C PHE A 116 18.54 8.22 -7.55
N PHE A 117 19.88 8.10 -7.51
CA PHE A 117 20.68 7.94 -6.29
C PHE A 117 21.63 9.11 -6.01
N ARG A 118 21.58 10.18 -6.79
CA ARG A 118 22.38 11.38 -6.52
C ARG A 118 21.73 12.23 -5.45
N ARG A 119 22.53 13.03 -4.74
CA ARG A 119 21.96 14.08 -3.88
C ARG A 119 21.23 15.07 -4.80
N PRO A 120 20.03 15.55 -4.40
CA PRO A 120 19.41 15.42 -3.07
C PRO A 120 18.44 14.22 -2.90
N TYR A 121 18.35 13.31 -3.88
CA TYR A 121 17.26 12.32 -3.97
C TYR A 121 17.56 10.98 -3.30
N LYS A 122 18.83 10.66 -3.07
CA LYS A 122 19.31 9.39 -2.50
C LYS A 122 18.54 8.93 -1.26
N ASP A 123 18.12 9.86 -0.40
CA ASP A 123 17.50 9.54 0.89
C ASP A 123 16.00 9.26 0.79
N TYR A 124 15.38 9.43 -0.39
CA TYR A 124 13.95 9.19 -0.58
C TYR A 124 13.60 7.73 -0.83
N PHE A 125 14.56 6.95 -1.34
CA PHE A 125 14.36 5.55 -1.70
C PHE A 125 15.31 4.65 -0.90
N VAL A 126 14.77 3.54 -0.41
CA VAL A 126 15.54 2.45 0.21
C VAL A 126 15.55 1.29 -0.77
N ALA A 127 16.75 0.79 -1.07
CA ALA A 127 16.91 -0.39 -1.91
C ALA A 127 16.91 -1.65 -1.04
N GLU A 128 16.10 -2.63 -1.43
CA GLU A 128 15.99 -3.94 -0.77
C GLU A 128 15.95 -5.05 -1.82
N ALA A 129 16.21 -6.28 -1.40
CA ALA A 129 16.00 -7.45 -2.24
C ALA A 129 14.59 -7.98 -2.02
N ASP A 130 13.87 -8.28 -3.10
CA ASP A 130 12.60 -9.00 -3.02
C ASP A 130 12.84 -10.52 -2.80
N ALA A 131 11.75 -11.29 -2.75
CA ALA A 131 11.81 -12.74 -2.54
C ALA A 131 12.58 -13.49 -3.66
N SER A 132 12.74 -12.89 -4.84
CA SER A 132 13.52 -13.45 -5.95
C SER A 132 14.99 -13.01 -5.94
N GLY A 133 15.37 -12.12 -5.01
CA GLY A 133 16.69 -11.49 -4.97
C GLY A 133 16.83 -10.28 -5.90
N ALA A 134 15.74 -9.85 -6.57
CA ALA A 134 15.75 -8.68 -7.42
C ALA A 134 15.75 -7.40 -6.57
N LYS A 135 16.47 -6.40 -7.04
CA LYS A 135 16.59 -5.11 -6.34
C LYS A 135 15.34 -4.27 -6.56
N VAL A 136 14.56 -4.10 -5.50
CA VAL A 136 13.36 -3.25 -5.45
C VAL A 136 13.62 -2.00 -4.62
N TYR A 137 12.86 -0.95 -4.91
CA TYR A 137 12.97 0.35 -4.26
C TYR A 137 11.66 0.69 -3.57
N ARG A 138 11.72 0.88 -2.26
CA ARG A 138 10.61 1.39 -1.46
C ARG A 138 10.88 2.82 -1.00
N LEU A 139 9.84 3.55 -0.64
CA LEU A 139 10.03 4.88 -0.04
C LEU A 139 10.60 4.76 1.37
N SER A 140 11.56 5.62 1.67
CA SER A 140 11.91 5.95 3.06
C SER A 140 10.82 6.83 3.67
N GLU A 141 10.86 7.03 4.99
CA GLU A 141 9.96 8.00 5.66
C GLU A 141 10.08 9.41 5.06
N LYS A 142 11.31 9.82 4.71
CA LYS A 142 11.56 11.08 4.01
C LYS A 142 10.93 11.11 2.62
N GLY A 143 11.00 9.99 1.89
CA GLY A 143 10.34 9.83 0.58
C GLY A 143 8.82 9.90 0.67
N LYS A 144 8.22 9.28 1.69
CA LYS A 144 6.77 9.36 1.95
C LYS A 144 6.33 10.78 2.24
N MET A 145 7.02 11.49 3.15
CA MET A 145 6.73 12.90 3.44
C MET A 145 6.82 13.77 2.18
N GLN A 146 7.83 13.54 1.33
CA GLN A 146 7.98 14.27 0.07
C GLN A 146 6.84 13.97 -0.92
N ALA A 147 6.40 12.71 -1.01
CA ALA A 147 5.27 12.33 -1.85
C ALA A 147 3.98 13.01 -1.39
N GLU A 148 3.72 13.05 -0.08
CA GLU A 148 2.56 13.75 0.49
C GLU A 148 2.60 15.27 0.25
N GLU A 149 3.77 15.89 0.33
CA GLU A 149 3.95 17.30 -0.02
C GLU A 149 3.60 17.57 -1.49
N ILE A 150 4.05 16.69 -2.39
CA ILE A 150 3.69 16.78 -3.82
C ILE A 150 2.18 16.65 -3.98
N LEU A 151 1.54 15.70 -3.30
CA LEU A 151 0.08 15.52 -3.36
C LEU A 151 -0.68 16.76 -2.88
N ARG A 152 -0.24 17.40 -1.80
CA ARG A 152 -0.84 18.66 -1.31
C ARG A 152 -0.69 19.82 -2.28
N ARG A 153 0.31 19.80 -3.17
CA ARG A 153 0.52 20.82 -4.21
C ARG A 153 -0.35 20.58 -5.44
N LEU A 154 -0.72 19.33 -5.71
CA LEU A 154 -1.50 18.95 -6.88
C LEU A 154 -3.02 19.03 -6.64
N ARG A 155 -3.44 19.09 -5.37
CA ARG A 155 -4.83 19.23 -4.93
C ARG A 155 -5.08 20.65 -4.42
#